data_AF-A0A351FFI2-F1
#
_entry.id   AF-A0A351FFI2-F1
#
_cell.length_a   1.000
_cell.length_b   1.000
_cell.length_c   1.000
_cell.angle_alpha   90.00
_cell.angle_beta   90.00
_cell.angle_gamma   90.00
#
_symmetry.space_group_name_H-M   'P 1'
#
loop_
_entity.id
_entity.type
_entity.pdbx_description
1 polymer ?
#
loop_
_entity_poly.entity_id
_entity_poly.type
_entity_poly.pdbx_seq_one_letter_code
_entity_poly.pdbx_strand_id
1 'polypeptide(L)'
;MMKNEDPTRTVRSLFEMGSEEPPLPEVEQEIDDRKAEAKRVIKRIYAIFEDHRDAAVSLKIKLGPQDLSFVLEALRQHAKGGAGTPVPGSRGEIHGYCLNRLFEELVEEPSNILFTTKTGPDTMRYDAMNAEFWIECLDLMEQTFCPPQD
;
A
#
# COMPACT_ATOMS: atom_id res chain seq x y z
N MET A 1 -62.00 -21.66 -7.74
CA MET A 1 -61.13 -21.49 -6.57
C MET A 1 -59.70 -21.32 -7.10
N MET A 2 -59.21 -20.09 -7.15
CA MET A 2 -57.88 -19.77 -7.67
C MET A 2 -56.83 -20.30 -6.68
N LYS A 3 -55.86 -21.08 -7.17
CA LYS A 3 -54.67 -21.45 -6.39
C LYS A 3 -53.72 -20.26 -6.42
N ASN A 4 -53.57 -19.58 -5.29
CA ASN A 4 -52.50 -18.60 -5.10
C ASN A 4 -51.20 -19.39 -4.94
N GLU A 5 -50.39 -19.45 -5.99
CA GLU A 5 -48.99 -19.86 -5.88
C GLU A 5 -48.19 -18.66 -5.37
N ASP A 6 -47.77 -18.74 -4.12
CA ASP A 6 -46.88 -17.77 -3.50
C ASP A 6 -45.44 -18.10 -3.96
N PRO A 7 -44.76 -17.26 -4.74
CA PRO A 7 -43.39 -17.53 -5.11
C PRO A 7 -42.52 -17.22 -3.88
N THR A 8 -42.12 -18.25 -3.14
CA THR A 8 -41.08 -18.17 -2.12
C THR A 8 -39.74 -17.84 -2.75
N ARG A 9 -39.60 -16.58 -3.18
CA ARG A 9 -38.36 -15.98 -3.60
C ARG A 9 -37.61 -15.63 -2.33
N THR A 10 -36.92 -16.61 -1.75
CA THR A 10 -35.94 -16.35 -0.70
C THR A 10 -34.84 -15.48 -1.30
N VAL A 11 -34.97 -14.18 -1.12
CA VAL A 11 -33.90 -13.22 -1.40
C VAL A 11 -32.76 -13.59 -0.45
N ARG A 12 -31.66 -14.14 -0.99
CA ARG A 12 -30.44 -14.32 -0.20
C ARG A 12 -30.04 -12.97 0.36
N SER A 13 -29.84 -12.90 1.67
CA SER A 13 -29.37 -11.69 2.34
C SER A 13 -28.01 -11.30 1.78
N LEU A 14 -27.85 -10.04 1.37
CA LEU A 14 -26.55 -9.48 0.96
C LEU A 14 -25.49 -9.54 2.07
N PHE A 15 -25.90 -9.81 3.31
CA PHE A 15 -25.05 -9.82 4.49
C PHE A 15 -24.70 -11.22 5.01
N GLU A 16 -25.04 -12.29 4.29
CA GLU A 16 -24.35 -13.59 4.46
C GLU A 16 -22.96 -13.50 3.81
N MET A 17 -22.15 -12.51 4.23
CA MET A 17 -20.71 -12.58 4.05
C MET A 17 -20.22 -13.60 5.06
N GLY A 18 -19.91 -14.80 4.56
CA GLY A 18 -19.10 -15.74 5.33
C GLY A 18 -17.88 -14.99 5.87
N SER A 19 -17.55 -15.24 7.13
CA SER A 19 -16.29 -14.82 7.76
C SER A 19 -15.06 -15.51 7.15
N GLU A 20 -15.17 -15.93 5.89
CA GLU A 20 -14.12 -16.57 5.13
C GLU A 20 -13.26 -15.45 4.55
N GLU A 21 -12.13 -15.19 5.22
CA GLU A 21 -11.01 -14.56 4.53
C GLU A 21 -10.82 -15.29 3.19
N PRO A 22 -10.73 -14.57 2.06
CA PRO A 22 -10.47 -15.22 0.78
C PRO A 22 -9.24 -16.10 0.95
N PRO A 23 -9.28 -17.38 0.53
CA PRO A 23 -8.12 -18.24 0.63
C PRO A 23 -6.96 -17.55 -0.07
N LEU A 24 -5.80 -17.51 0.60
CA LEU A 24 -4.57 -17.05 -0.03
C LEU A 24 -4.41 -17.81 -1.36
N PRO A 25 -4.07 -17.13 -2.45
CA PRO A 25 -3.91 -17.79 -3.74
C PRO A 25 -2.93 -18.95 -3.59
N GLU A 26 -3.34 -20.15 -4.05
CA GLU A 26 -2.57 -21.39 -3.90
C GLU A 26 -1.20 -21.35 -4.61
N VAL A 27 -0.96 -20.33 -5.44
CA VAL A 27 0.26 -20.14 -6.24
C VAL A 27 0.69 -18.67 -6.16
N GLU A 28 1.94 -18.43 -5.77
CA GLU A 28 2.60 -17.13 -5.97
C GLU A 28 2.55 -16.79 -7.47
N GLN A 29 1.81 -15.73 -7.82
CA GLN A 29 1.70 -15.33 -9.21
C GLN A 29 2.85 -14.43 -9.60
N GLU A 30 3.48 -14.73 -10.74
CA GLU A 30 4.54 -13.90 -11.29
C GLU A 30 3.96 -12.55 -11.74
N ILE A 31 4.69 -11.48 -11.41
CA ILE A 31 4.36 -10.12 -11.85
C ILE A 31 4.81 -10.01 -13.32
N ASP A 32 3.84 -9.99 -14.25
CA ASP A 32 4.05 -9.98 -15.70
C ASP A 32 5.16 -9.00 -16.16
N ASP A 33 5.10 -7.74 -15.71
CA ASP A 33 6.14 -6.73 -15.95
C ASP A 33 6.58 -6.09 -14.63
N ARG A 34 7.40 -6.85 -13.89
CA ARG A 34 7.97 -6.44 -12.59
C ARG A 34 8.60 -5.04 -12.63
N LYS A 35 9.25 -4.67 -13.75
CA LYS A 35 9.94 -3.37 -13.89
C LYS A 35 8.96 -2.22 -14.07
N ALA A 36 7.97 -2.37 -14.95
CA ALA A 36 6.93 -1.36 -15.13
C ALA A 36 6.11 -1.19 -13.85
N GLU A 37 5.83 -2.28 -13.15
CA GLU A 37 5.08 -2.25 -11.90
C GLU A 37 5.87 -1.58 -10.77
N ALA A 38 7.18 -1.88 -10.63
CA ALA A 38 8.03 -1.17 -9.68
C ALA A 38 8.04 0.33 -9.95
N LYS A 39 8.13 0.73 -11.23
CA LYS A 39 8.07 2.14 -11.61
C LYS A 39 6.72 2.80 -11.27
N ARG A 40 5.61 2.07 -11.42
CA ARG A 40 4.27 2.54 -11.04
C ARG A 40 4.20 2.80 -9.54
N VAL A 41 4.66 1.84 -8.74
CA VAL A 41 4.68 1.90 -7.27
C VAL A 41 5.56 3.07 -6.79
N ILE A 42 6.80 3.15 -7.26
CA ILE A 42 7.75 4.22 -6.91
C ILE A 42 7.16 5.60 -7.23
N LYS A 43 6.56 5.76 -8.42
CA LYS A 43 5.92 7.02 -8.81
C LYS A 43 4.77 7.40 -7.86
N ARG A 44 4.00 6.41 -7.37
CA ARG A 44 2.88 6.64 -6.44
C ARG A 44 3.39 7.02 -5.06
N ILE A 45 4.35 6.29 -4.51
CA ILE A 45 4.98 6.59 -3.21
C ILE A 45 5.55 8.02 -3.24
N TYR A 46 6.27 8.37 -4.30
CA TYR A 46 6.85 9.70 -4.43
C TYR A 46 5.80 10.80 -4.51
N ALA A 47 4.72 10.60 -5.25
CA ALA A 47 3.63 11.59 -5.29
C ALA A 47 3.03 11.83 -3.90
N ILE A 48 2.76 10.77 -3.12
CA ILE A 48 2.24 10.89 -1.76
C ILE A 48 3.26 11.62 -0.85
N PHE A 49 4.54 11.27 -0.95
CA PHE A 49 5.58 11.98 -0.21
C PHE A 49 5.62 13.48 -0.52
N GLU A 50 5.53 13.86 -1.79
CA GLU A 50 5.53 15.26 -2.21
C GLU A 50 4.29 16.01 -1.69
N ASP A 51 3.12 15.39 -1.72
CA ASP A 51 1.88 15.96 -1.15
C ASP A 51 2.03 16.22 0.36
N HIS A 52 2.60 15.26 1.10
CA HIS A 52 2.88 15.42 2.53
C HIS A 52 3.95 16.47 2.81
N ARG A 53 4.99 16.52 1.98
CA ARG A 53 6.06 17.52 2.07
C ARG A 53 5.50 18.92 1.90
N ASP A 54 4.63 19.12 0.92
CA ASP A 54 4.01 20.42 0.66
C ASP A 54 3.02 20.80 1.78
N ALA A 55 2.23 19.85 2.29
CA ALA A 55 1.34 20.08 3.42
C ALA A 55 2.09 20.48 4.71
N ALA A 56 3.23 19.83 4.97
CA ALA A 56 4.06 20.07 6.15
C ALA A 56 4.65 21.48 6.21
N VAL A 57 4.79 22.17 5.07
CA VAL A 57 5.29 23.56 5.01
C VAL A 57 4.44 24.50 5.86
N SER A 58 3.13 24.30 5.89
CA SER A 58 2.20 25.11 6.71
C SER A 58 2.49 25.01 8.22
N LEU A 59 3.05 23.87 8.65
CA LEU A 59 3.48 23.60 10.02
C LEU A 59 4.93 24.03 10.31
N LYS A 60 5.58 24.71 9.35
CA LYS A 60 7.01 25.07 9.37
C LYS A 60 7.92 23.84 9.47
N ILE A 61 7.46 22.70 8.98
CA ILE A 61 8.23 21.46 8.87
C ILE A 61 8.68 21.31 7.42
N LYS A 62 9.96 21.02 7.22
CA LYS A 62 10.51 20.69 5.91
C LYS A 62 10.87 19.21 5.91
N LEU A 63 10.10 18.40 5.18
CA LEU A 63 10.44 17.01 4.92
C LEU A 63 11.47 16.93 3.79
N GLY A 64 12.55 16.19 4.02
CA GLY A 64 13.62 16.00 3.04
C GLY A 64 13.90 14.53 2.71
N PRO A 65 14.91 14.26 1.87
CA PRO A 65 15.32 12.89 1.52
C PRO A 65 15.62 12.00 2.73
N GLN A 66 16.23 12.55 3.78
CA GLN A 66 16.51 11.80 5.01
C GLN A 66 15.23 11.40 5.77
N ASP A 67 14.20 12.25 5.72
CA ASP A 67 12.91 11.96 6.34
C ASP A 67 12.20 10.86 5.56
N LEU A 68 12.26 10.91 4.23
CA LEU A 68 11.80 9.83 3.37
C LEU A 68 12.52 8.51 3.67
N SER A 69 13.85 8.50 3.81
CA SER A 69 14.58 7.25 4.13
C SER A 69 14.15 6.63 5.47
N PHE A 70 13.83 7.45 6.49
CA PHE A 70 13.28 6.93 7.75
C PHE A 70 11.91 6.28 7.58
N VAL A 71 11.05 6.87 6.74
CA VAL A 71 9.73 6.30 6.41
C VAL A 71 9.88 5.01 5.61
N LEU A 72 10.77 4.97 4.62
CA LEU A 72 11.05 3.75 3.85
C LEU A 72 11.57 2.61 4.74
N GLU A 73 12.42 2.91 5.71
CA GLU A 73 12.87 1.92 6.69
C GLU A 73 11.73 1.41 7.57
N ALA A 74 10.85 2.30 8.04
CA ALA A 74 9.65 1.91 8.78
C ALA A 74 8.73 0.99 7.94
N LEU A 75 8.54 1.30 6.64
CA LEU A 75 7.77 0.49 5.72
C LEU A 75 8.40 -0.90 5.49
N ARG A 76 9.73 -0.99 5.40
CA ARG A 76 10.44 -2.29 5.33
C ARG A 76 10.24 -3.11 6.60
N GLN A 77 10.26 -2.47 7.77
CA GLN A 77 9.99 -3.16 9.04
C GLN A 77 8.55 -3.67 9.08
N HIS A 78 7.59 -2.85 8.64
CA HIS A 78 6.18 -3.24 8.55
C HIS A 78 5.98 -4.42 7.59
N ALA A 79 6.61 -4.39 6.41
CA ALA A 79 6.57 -5.49 5.44
C ALA A 79 7.06 -6.82 6.00
N LYS A 80 7.98 -6.78 6.99
CA LYS A 80 8.52 -7.96 7.70
C LYS A 80 7.68 -8.38 8.90
N GLY A 81 6.51 -7.79 9.11
CA GLY A 81 5.60 -8.06 10.24
C GLY A 81 5.88 -7.25 11.51
N GLY A 82 6.75 -6.23 11.44
CA GLY A 82 6.96 -5.28 12.52
C GLY A 82 5.89 -4.19 12.56
N ALA A 83 5.88 -3.38 13.62
CA ALA A 83 4.93 -2.27 13.74
C ALA A 83 5.25 -1.09 12.79
N GLY A 84 6.53 -0.85 12.48
CA GLY A 84 7.00 0.30 11.69
C GLY A 84 6.85 1.67 12.38
N THR A 85 6.05 1.77 13.44
CA THR A 85 5.87 2.99 14.24
C THR A 85 6.42 2.83 15.67
N PRO A 86 6.85 3.94 16.30
CA PRO A 86 6.99 5.27 15.73
C PRO A 86 8.14 5.35 14.71
N VAL A 87 7.95 6.12 13.63
CA VAL A 87 9.00 6.33 12.62
C VAL A 87 10.21 7.03 13.26
N PRO A 88 11.43 6.50 13.08
CA PRO A 88 12.63 7.06 13.70
C PRO A 88 13.04 8.40 13.07
N GLY A 89 14.00 9.10 13.69
CA GLY A 89 14.58 10.33 13.14
C GLY A 89 13.75 11.60 13.34
N SER A 90 12.71 11.54 14.16
CA SER A 90 11.94 12.71 14.54
C SER A 90 12.80 13.78 15.24
N ARG A 91 12.57 15.06 14.91
CA ARG A 91 13.25 16.22 15.49
C ARG A 91 12.38 16.94 16.55
N GLY A 92 11.17 16.43 16.80
CA GLY A 92 10.17 17.00 17.68
C GLY A 92 8.79 16.45 17.40
N GLU A 93 7.82 16.70 18.29
CA GLU A 93 6.49 16.06 18.23
C GLU A 93 5.76 16.27 16.91
N ILE A 94 5.75 17.51 16.39
CA ILE A 94 5.08 17.84 15.12
C ILE A 94 5.77 17.14 13.93
N HIS A 95 7.10 17.09 13.93
CA HIS A 95 7.84 16.37 12.88
C HIS A 95 7.53 14.87 12.92
N GLY A 96 7.54 14.28 14.12
CA GLY A 96 7.18 12.88 14.31
C GLY A 96 5.76 12.56 13.87
N TYR A 97 4.80 13.45 14.15
CA TYR A 97 3.44 13.33 13.65
C TYR A 97 3.40 13.29 12.12
N CYS A 98 4.11 14.21 11.43
CA CYS A 98 4.19 14.19 9.96
C CYS A 98 4.77 12.87 9.41
N LEU A 99 5.84 12.35 10.02
CA LEU A 99 6.46 11.09 9.59
C LEU A 99 5.52 9.89 9.76
N ASN A 100 4.88 9.78 10.94
CA ASN A 100 3.94 8.68 11.22
C ASN A 100 2.71 8.77 10.31
N ARG A 101 2.18 9.97 10.06
CA ARG A 101 1.02 10.15 9.19
C ARG A 101 1.33 9.78 7.73
N LEU A 102 2.53 10.11 7.24
CA LEU A 102 2.99 9.66 5.93
C LEU A 102 3.15 8.14 5.87
N PHE A 103 3.73 7.52 6.91
CA PHE A 103 3.84 6.07 7.01
C PHE A 103 2.46 5.39 6.96
N GLU A 104 1.51 5.83 7.80
CA GLU A 104 0.16 5.29 7.86
C GLU A 104 -0.53 5.34 6.49
N GLU A 105 -0.46 6.49 5.81
CA GLU A 105 -1.07 6.65 4.50
C GLU A 105 -0.44 5.75 3.43
N LEU A 106 0.88 5.55 3.47
CA LEU A 106 1.56 4.64 2.55
C LEU A 106 1.23 3.17 2.82
N VAL A 107 0.96 2.79 4.06
CA VAL A 107 0.49 1.44 4.45
C VAL A 107 -0.96 1.22 4.05
N GLU A 108 -1.82 2.24 4.15
CA GLU A 108 -3.25 2.16 3.84
C GLU A 108 -3.57 2.29 2.34
N GLU A 109 -2.64 2.83 1.54
CA GLU A 109 -2.84 3.07 0.10
C GLU A 109 -2.98 1.75 -0.68
N PRO A 110 -4.19 1.41 -1.20
CA PRO A 110 -4.43 0.12 -1.83
C PRO A 110 -3.57 -0.14 -3.07
N SER A 111 -3.19 0.93 -3.78
CA SER A 111 -2.34 0.81 -4.97
C SER A 111 -0.88 0.45 -4.67
N ASN A 112 -0.45 0.52 -3.40
CA ASN A 112 0.82 0.02 -2.88
C ASN A 112 0.73 -1.43 -2.39
N ILE A 113 -0.48 -1.94 -2.21
CA ILE A 113 -0.76 -3.26 -1.64
C ILE A 113 -1.23 -4.23 -2.73
N LEU A 114 -1.74 -3.73 -3.86
CA LEU A 114 -2.30 -4.53 -4.94
C LEU A 114 -1.55 -4.34 -6.26
N PHE A 115 -1.39 -5.43 -7.01
CA PHE A 115 -0.95 -5.42 -8.42
C PHE A 115 -1.96 -6.16 -9.29
N THR A 116 -1.93 -5.90 -10.60
CA THR A 116 -2.82 -6.58 -11.55
C THR A 116 -2.14 -7.75 -12.23
N THR A 117 -2.80 -8.91 -12.21
CA THR A 117 -2.38 -10.09 -12.97
C THR A 117 -3.37 -10.36 -14.10
N LYS A 118 -2.89 -10.64 -15.31
CA LYS A 118 -3.77 -11.04 -16.42
C LYS A 118 -4.22 -12.49 -16.23
N THR A 119 -5.54 -12.69 -16.17
CA THR A 119 -6.13 -14.03 -16.04
C THR A 119 -6.75 -14.54 -17.34
N GLY A 120 -6.72 -13.72 -18.40
CA GLY A 120 -7.26 -14.02 -19.71
C GLY A 120 -7.06 -12.86 -20.69
N PRO A 121 -7.62 -12.94 -21.92
CA PRO A 121 -7.46 -11.90 -22.95
C PRO A 121 -7.99 -10.52 -22.52
N ASP A 122 -9.11 -10.50 -21.78
CA ASP A 122 -9.80 -9.27 -21.34
C ASP A 122 -10.06 -9.24 -19.82
N THR A 123 -9.48 -10.17 -19.05
CA THR A 123 -9.72 -10.28 -17.61
C THR A 123 -8.44 -10.04 -16.82
N MET A 124 -8.56 -9.20 -15.79
CA MET A 124 -7.50 -8.94 -14.82
C MET A 124 -8.01 -9.26 -13.42
N ARG A 125 -7.10 -9.72 -12.57
CA ARG A 125 -7.32 -9.89 -11.13
C ARG A 125 -6.41 -8.93 -10.38
N TYR A 126 -6.86 -8.47 -9.22
CA TYR A 126 -6.01 -7.77 -8.27
C TYR A 126 -5.45 -8.78 -7.27
N ASP A 127 -4.13 -8.83 -7.18
CA ASP A 127 -3.40 -9.70 -6.26
C ASP A 127 -2.66 -8.85 -5.23
N ALA A 128 -2.58 -9.38 -4.00
CA ALA A 128 -1.83 -8.74 -2.93
C ALA A 128 -0.33 -8.81 -3.23
N MET A 129 0.35 -7.68 -3.12
CA MET A 129 1.78 -7.54 -3.30
C MET A 129 2.50 -8.37 -2.26
N ASN A 130 3.40 -9.25 -2.71
CA ASN A 130 4.23 -9.97 -1.77
C ASN A 130 5.25 -9.02 -1.11
N ALA A 131 5.65 -9.36 0.12
CA ALA A 131 6.56 -8.53 0.91
C ALA A 131 7.92 -8.34 0.21
N GLU A 132 8.41 -9.34 -0.51
CA GLU A 132 9.70 -9.29 -1.20
C GLU A 132 9.73 -8.22 -2.30
N PHE A 133 8.72 -8.19 -3.16
CA PHE A 133 8.62 -7.20 -4.22
C PHE A 133 8.31 -5.80 -3.68
N TRP A 134 7.50 -5.70 -2.63
CA TRP A 134 7.30 -4.43 -1.95
C TRP A 134 8.61 -3.86 -1.42
N ILE A 135 9.42 -4.68 -0.74
CA ILE A 135 10.75 -4.27 -0.25
C ILE A 135 11.67 -3.86 -1.42
N GLU A 136 11.66 -4.60 -2.54
CA GLU A 136 12.41 -4.21 -3.74
C GLU A 136 12.01 -2.81 -4.24
N CYS A 137 10.72 -2.50 -4.27
CA CYS A 137 10.23 -1.18 -4.66
C CYS A 137 10.72 -0.08 -3.71
N LEU A 138 10.74 -0.34 -2.40
CA LEU A 138 11.26 0.58 -1.39
C LEU A 138 12.77 0.82 -1.56
N ASP A 139 13.53 -0.22 -1.85
CA ASP A 139 14.98 -0.11 -2.07
C ASP A 139 15.30 0.67 -3.35
N LEU A 140 14.53 0.46 -4.43
CA LEU A 140 14.64 1.25 -5.66
C LEU A 140 14.25 2.72 -5.43
N MET A 141 13.22 2.98 -4.64
CA MET A 141 12.81 4.32 -4.24
C MET A 141 13.95 5.02 -3.47
N GLU A 142 14.53 4.35 -2.49
CA GLU A 142 15.64 4.90 -1.68
C GLU A 142 16.86 5.23 -2.54
N GLN A 143 17.28 4.31 -3.42
CA GLN A 143 18.38 4.54 -4.35
C GLN A 143 18.14 5.73 -5.30
N THR A 144 16.89 5.99 -5.64
CA THR A 144 16.53 7.05 -6.60
C THR A 144 16.41 8.42 -5.93
N PHE A 145 15.85 8.49 -4.72
CA PHE A 145 15.44 9.75 -4.09
C PHE A 145 16.16 10.08 -2.77
N CYS A 146 16.91 9.14 -2.21
CA CYS A 146 17.66 9.31 -0.95
C CYS A 146 19.16 9.13 -1.22
N PRO A 147 19.85 10.13 -1.79
CA PRO A 147 21.28 10.03 -2.07
C PRO A 147 22.07 9.80 -0.77
N PRO A 148 23.18 9.04 -0.82
CA PRO A 148 24.06 8.88 0.34
C PRO A 148 24.54 10.25 0.80
N GLN A 149 24.49 10.48 2.11
CA GLN A 149 25.07 11.68 2.70
C GLN A 149 26.59 11.48 2.79
N ASP A 150 27.34 12.24 2.00
CA ASP A 150 28.79 12.39 2.14
C ASP A 150 29.17 13.11 3.44
#